data_AF-A0A7T2WMF1-F1
#
_entry.id   AF-A0A7T2WMF1-F1
#
_cell.length_a   1.000
_cell.length_b   1.000
_cell.length_c   1.000
_cell.angle_alpha   90.00
_cell.angle_beta   90.00
_cell.angle_gamma   90.00
#
_symmetry.space_group_name_H-M   'P 1'
#
loop_
_entity.id
_entity.type
_entity.pdbx_description
1 polymer ?
#
loop_
_entity_poly.entity_id
_entity_poly.type
_entity_poly.pdbx_seq_one_letter_code
_entity_poly.pdbx_strand_id
1 'polypeptide(L)'
;MTRLRTTHSNASVRPRAEALVDHHGSIRATAEAVGVSYDTLARILRFPNTTVQERTYQAITRAHANMRRAQKRRDTVADAVVADFATTPEGRAFIAECRGAA
;
A
#
# COMPACT_ATOMS: atom_id res chain seq x y z
N MET A 1 13.13 -10.61 34.98
CA MET A 1 12.20 -11.14 33.96
C MET A 1 12.39 -10.38 32.65
N THR A 2 13.14 -10.95 31.71
CA THR A 2 13.38 -10.34 30.40
C THR A 2 12.12 -10.53 29.56
N ARG A 3 11.38 -9.46 29.26
CA ARG A 3 10.23 -9.55 28.33
C ARG A 3 10.75 -10.13 27.02
N LEU A 4 10.25 -11.30 26.64
CA LEU A 4 10.46 -11.85 25.30
C LEU A 4 10.06 -10.76 24.31
N ARG A 5 11.01 -10.28 23.52
CA ARG A 5 10.73 -9.34 22.42
C ARG A 5 9.86 -10.11 21.43
N THR A 6 8.54 -9.91 21.50
CA THR A 6 7.63 -10.41 20.48
C THR A 6 8.06 -9.79 19.16
N THR A 7 8.52 -10.65 18.26
CA THR A 7 8.99 -10.26 16.93
C THR A 7 8.22 -11.04 15.89
N HIS A 8 8.00 -10.41 14.74
CA HIS A 8 7.26 -10.97 13.62
C HIS A 8 8.16 -11.16 12.43
N SER A 9 7.85 -12.16 11.62
CA SER A 9 8.49 -12.29 10.31
C SER A 9 8.16 -11.09 9.43
N ASN A 10 9.21 -10.47 8.89
CA ASN A 10 9.15 -9.41 7.88
C ASN A 10 8.29 -9.82 6.67
N ALA A 11 8.27 -11.10 6.30
CA ALA A 11 7.60 -11.58 5.09
C ALA A 11 6.14 -11.14 5.00
N SER A 12 5.47 -11.01 6.15
CA SER A 12 4.08 -10.57 6.21
C SER A 12 3.90 -9.04 6.11
N VAL A 13 4.89 -8.26 6.50
CA VAL A 13 4.79 -6.78 6.59
C VAL A 13 5.43 -6.07 5.39
N ARG A 14 6.40 -6.70 4.72
CA ARG A 14 7.11 -6.11 3.59
C ARG A 14 6.18 -5.68 2.44
N PRO A 15 5.22 -6.50 1.97
CA PRO A 15 4.30 -6.07 0.90
C PRO A 15 3.48 -4.82 1.29
N ARG A 16 3.16 -4.68 2.58
CA ARG A 16 2.46 -3.51 3.10
C ARG A 16 3.36 -2.27 3.12
N ALA A 17 4.64 -2.45 3.47
CA ALA A 17 5.63 -1.39 3.43
C ALA A 17 5.88 -0.92 1.99
N GLU A 18 5.97 -1.84 1.02
CA GLU A 18 6.10 -1.53 -0.42
C GLU A 18 4.91 -0.67 -0.89
N ALA A 19 3.67 -1.11 -0.62
CA ALA A 19 2.47 -0.36 -1.01
C ALA A 19 2.37 1.03 -0.37
N LEU A 20 2.85 1.18 0.87
CA LEU A 20 2.93 2.48 1.54
C LEU A 20 3.98 3.38 0.89
N VAL A 21 5.12 2.84 0.47
CA VAL A 21 6.14 3.59 -0.28
C VAL A 21 5.61 4.08 -1.60
N ASP A 22 4.87 3.25 -2.32
CA ASP A 22 4.21 3.66 -3.57
C ASP A 22 3.19 4.78 -3.32
N HIS A 23 2.45 4.71 -2.21
CA HIS A 23 1.48 5.73 -1.84
C HIS A 23 2.10 7.07 -1.43
N HIS A 24 3.21 7.05 -0.69
CA HIS A 24 3.89 8.25 -0.19
C HIS A 24 5.02 8.75 -1.09
N GLY A 25 5.39 8.00 -2.13
CA GLY A 25 6.40 8.34 -3.13
C GLY A 25 7.86 8.15 -2.70
N SER A 26 8.14 7.89 -1.42
CA SER A 26 9.50 7.58 -0.95
C SER A 26 9.53 6.84 0.39
N ILE A 27 10.64 6.16 0.65
CA ILE A 27 10.91 5.51 1.95
C ILE A 27 10.93 6.53 3.08
N ARG A 28 11.52 7.71 2.87
CA ARG A 28 11.60 8.76 3.91
C ARG A 28 10.22 9.29 4.29
N ALA A 29 9.41 9.67 3.31
CA ALA A 29 8.05 10.15 3.54
C ALA A 29 7.18 9.07 4.23
N THR A 30 7.34 7.81 3.83
CA THR A 30 6.65 6.69 4.45
C THR A 30 7.05 6.49 5.91
N ALA A 31 8.35 6.53 6.20
CA ALA A 31 8.86 6.35 7.56
C ALA A 31 8.29 7.43 8.51
N GLU A 32 8.26 8.68 8.05
CA GLU A 32 7.66 9.81 8.78
C GLU A 32 6.14 9.61 9.00
N ALA A 33 5.39 9.30 7.95
CA ALA A 33 3.94 9.09 8.03
C ALA A 33 3.54 7.91 8.93
N VAL A 34 4.34 6.84 8.94
CA VAL A 34 4.08 5.63 9.73
C VAL A 34 4.58 5.78 11.18
N GLY A 35 5.51 6.71 11.44
CA GLY A 35 6.13 6.90 12.75
C GLY A 35 7.19 5.84 13.06
N VAL A 36 7.97 5.42 12.07
CA VAL A 36 9.10 4.50 12.21
C VAL A 36 10.38 5.15 11.69
N SER A 37 11.56 4.68 12.11
CA SER A 37 12.81 5.22 11.57
C SER A 37 13.00 4.82 10.10
N TYR A 38 13.65 5.70 9.34
CA TYR A 38 14.06 5.42 7.96
C TYR A 38 14.83 4.10 7.86
N ASP A 39 15.83 3.89 8.73
CA ASP A 39 16.66 2.68 8.71
C ASP A 39 15.84 1.42 8.97
N THR A 40 14.85 1.51 9.86
CA THR A 40 13.95 0.38 10.14
C THR A 40 13.16 0.00 8.90
N LEU A 41 12.57 0.99 8.22
CA LEU A 41 11.78 0.76 7.02
C LEU A 41 12.66 0.28 5.85
N ALA A 42 13.82 0.90 5.63
CA ALA A 42 14.78 0.48 4.62
C ALA A 42 15.25 -0.96 4.84
N ARG A 43 15.50 -1.36 6.09
CA ARG A 43 15.88 -2.74 6.42
C ARG A 43 14.77 -3.75 6.13
N ILE A 44 13.51 -3.40 6.39
CA ILE A 44 12.35 -4.23 6.07
C ILE A 44 12.28 -4.50 4.56
N LEU A 45 12.47 -3.45 3.75
CA LEU A 45 12.39 -3.56 2.30
C LEU A 45 13.58 -4.30 1.68
N ARG A 46 14.79 -4.06 2.21
CA ARG A 46 16.04 -4.61 1.64
C ARG A 46 16.30 -6.07 2.01
N PHE A 47 15.93 -6.49 3.22
CA PHE A 47 16.33 -7.80 3.74
C PHE A 47 15.12 -8.70 4.00
N PRO A 48 14.73 -9.54 3.03
CA PRO A 48 13.71 -10.55 3.26
C PRO A 48 14.17 -11.51 4.37
N ASN A 49 13.21 -12.09 5.10
CA ASN A 49 13.45 -13.04 6.20
C ASN A 49 14.09 -12.46 7.47
N THR A 50 13.98 -11.15 7.69
CA THR A 50 14.32 -10.52 8.97
C THR A 50 13.15 -10.54 9.95
N THR A 51 13.41 -10.19 11.20
CA THR A 51 12.37 -10.01 12.21
C THR A 51 12.13 -8.52 12.51
N VAL A 52 10.86 -8.18 12.69
CA VAL A 52 10.42 -6.83 13.08
C VAL A 52 9.83 -6.86 14.49
N GLN A 53 10.05 -5.79 15.25
CA GLN A 53 9.43 -5.66 16.57
C GLN A 53 7.92 -5.50 16.43
N GLU A 54 7.17 -6.00 17.42
CA GLU A 54 5.71 -5.89 17.44
C GLU A 54 5.19 -4.47 17.22
N ARG A 55 5.84 -3.46 17.82
CA ARG A 55 5.44 -2.05 17.64
C ARG A 55 5.55 -1.60 16.18
N THR A 56 6.65 -1.95 15.51
CA THR A 56 6.86 -1.64 14.09
C THR A 56 5.86 -2.37 13.20
N TYR A 57 5.62 -3.66 13.50
CA TYR A 57 4.63 -4.47 12.79
C TYR A 57 3.23 -3.85 12.87
N GLN A 58 2.80 -3.48 14.08
CA GLN A 58 1.50 -2.84 14.30
C GLN A 58 1.41 -1.47 13.62
N ALA A 59 2.47 -0.65 13.68
CA ALA A 59 2.50 0.67 13.05
C ALA A 59 2.28 0.57 11.54
N ILE A 60 3.07 -0.27 10.85
CA ILE A 60 2.95 -0.47 9.40
C ILE A 60 1.58 -1.05 9.04
N THR A 61 1.10 -2.05 9.80
CA THR A 61 -0.21 -2.68 9.56
C THR A 61 -1.35 -1.67 9.68
N ARG A 62 -1.33 -0.83 10.71
CA ARG A 62 -2.33 0.22 10.92
C ARG A 62 -2.29 1.27 9.83
N ALA A 63 -1.10 1.75 9.47
CA ALA A 63 -0.93 2.75 8.41
C ALA A 63 -1.46 2.23 7.06
N HIS A 64 -1.10 1.00 6.69
CA HIS A 64 -1.59 0.36 5.47
C HIS A 64 -3.13 0.20 5.47
N ALA A 65 -3.71 -0.19 6.60
CA ALA A 65 -5.17 -0.28 6.73
C ALA A 65 -5.86 1.08 6.55
N ASN A 66 -5.30 2.15 7.12
CA ASN A 66 -5.81 3.51 6.97
C ASN A 66 -5.70 4.00 5.53
N MET A 67 -4.56 3.78 4.87
CA MET A 67 -4.37 4.07 3.44
C MET A 67 -5.44 3.39 2.59
N ARG A 68 -5.66 2.08 2.78
CA ARG A 68 -6.68 1.31 2.03
C ARG A 68 -8.10 1.85 2.27
N ARG A 69 -8.42 2.27 3.50
CA ARG A 69 -9.72 2.89 3.82
C ARG A 69 -9.87 4.25 3.13
N ALA A 70 -8.79 5.04 3.08
CA ALA A 70 -8.79 6.34 2.40
C ALA A 70 -8.94 6.18 0.88
N GLN A 71 -8.22 5.24 0.27
CA GLN A 71 -8.36 4.88 -1.15
C GLN A 71 -9.78 4.46 -1.49
N LYS A 72 -10.36 3.52 -0.73
CA LYS A 72 -11.76 3.09 -0.92
C LYS A 72 -12.78 4.23 -0.84
N ARG A 73 -12.50 5.29 -0.09
CA ARG A 73 -13.38 6.47 0.01
C ARG A 73 -13.17 7.47 -1.14
N ARG A 74 -11.97 7.49 -1.74
CA ARG A 74 -11.64 8.35 -2.89
C ARG A 74 -11.99 7.72 -4.23
N ASP A 75 -11.85 6.40 -4.35
CA ASP A 75 -12.02 5.65 -5.60
C ASP A 75 -13.45 5.11 -5.79
N THR A 76 -14.42 5.56 -4.98
CA THR A 76 -15.84 5.33 -5.26
C THR A 76 -16.30 6.20 -6.42
N VAL A 77 -15.81 5.89 -7.62
CA VAL A 77 -16.57 6.19 -8.83
C VAL A 77 -17.73 5.22 -8.80
N ALA A 78 -18.96 5.73 -8.76
CA ALA A 78 -20.13 4.86 -8.76
C ALA A 78 -20.09 3.97 -10.00
N ASP A 79 -20.43 2.69 -9.84
CA ASP A 79 -20.48 1.75 -10.97
C ASP A 79 -21.34 2.29 -12.12
N ALA A 80 -22.36 3.08 -11.80
CA ALA A 80 -23.18 3.82 -12.77
C ALA A 80 -22.37 4.81 -13.63
N VAL A 81 -21.43 5.55 -13.03
CA VAL A 81 -20.57 6.51 -13.75
C VAL A 81 -19.60 5.77 -14.67
N VAL A 82 -19.08 4.62 -14.24
CA VAL A 82 -18.24 3.76 -15.09
C VAL A 82 -19.06 3.15 -16.24
N ALA A 83 -20.28 2.68 -15.96
CA ALA A 83 -21.19 2.15 -16.95
C ALA A 83 -21.58 3.21 -17.99
N ASP A 84 -21.91 4.42 -17.54
CA ASP A 84 -22.23 5.55 -18.42
C ASP A 84 -21.03 5.90 -19.30
N PHE A 85 -19.83 6.01 -18.73
CA PHE A 85 -18.60 6.25 -19.51
C PHE A 85 -18.35 5.16 -20.56
N ALA A 86 -18.53 3.88 -20.21
CA ALA A 86 -18.35 2.77 -21.14
C ALA A 86 -19.33 2.81 -22.33
N THR A 87 -20.43 3.58 -22.23
CA THR A 87 -21.36 3.81 -23.34
C THR A 87 -21.06 5.06 -24.16
N THR A 88 -20.13 5.93 -23.75
CA THR A 88 -19.75 7.08 -24.58
C THR A 88 -18.86 6.67 -25.76
N PRO A 89 -18.73 7.50 -26.80
CA PRO A 89 -17.77 7.25 -27.89
C PRO A 89 -16.33 7.12 -27.38
N GLU A 90 -15.92 7.96 -26.43
CA GLU A 90 -14.58 7.97 -25.84
C GLU A 90 -14.31 6.72 -25.02
N GLY A 91 -15.27 6.29 -24.19
CA GLY A 91 -15.13 5.06 -23.41
C GLY A 91 -15.05 3.83 -24.30
N ARG A 92 -15.82 3.80 -25.39
CA ARG A 92 -15.75 2.72 -26.38
C ARG A 92 -14.41 2.69 -27.11
N ALA A 93 -13.86 3.84 -27.49
CA ALA A 93 -12.54 3.93 -28.10
C ALA A 93 -11.44 3.46 -27.15
N PHE A 94 -11.47 3.89 -25.89
CA PHE A 94 -10.54 3.44 -24.85
C PHE A 94 -10.60 1.92 -24.62
N ILE A 95 -11.81 1.35 -24.56
CA ILE A 95 -12.00 -0.10 -24.40
C ILE A 95 -11.50 -0.85 -25.64
N ALA A 96 -11.71 -0.32 -26.85
CA ALA A 96 -11.20 -0.92 -28.09
C ALA A 96 -9.66 -0.91 -28.15
N GLU A 97 -9.02 0.18 -27.73
CA GLU A 97 -7.56 0.29 -27.61
C GLU A 97 -7.02 -0.73 -26.60
N CYS A 98 -7.63 -0.83 -25.41
CA CYS A 98 -7.24 -1.80 -24.40
C CYS A 98 -7.45 -3.26 -24.84
N ARG A 99 -8.39 -3.52 -25.76
CA ARG A 99 -8.61 -4.84 -26.37
C ARG A 99 -7.72 -5.13 -27.58
N GLY A 100 -6.87 -4.18 -27.97
CA GLY A 100 -6.02 -4.30 -29.16
C GLY A 100 -6.80 -4.34 -30.47
N ALA A 101 -7.99 -3.72 -30.50
CA ALA A 101 -8.88 -3.68 -31.67
C ALA A 101 -8.90 -2.30 -32.36
N ALA A 102 -8.03 -1.38 -31.94
CA ALA A 102 -7.85 -0.05 -32.52
C ALA A 102 -6.80 -0.05 -33.64
#